data_AF-F2LWE7-F1
#
_entry.id   AF-F2LWE7-F1
#
_cell.length_a   1.000
_cell.length_b   1.000
_cell.length_c   1.000
_cell.angle_alpha   90.00
_cell.angle_beta   90.00
_cell.angle_gamma   90.00
#
_symmetry.space_group_name_H-M   'P 1'
#
loop_
_entity.id
_entity.type
_entity.pdbx_description
1 polymer ?
#
loop_
_entity_poly.entity_id
_entity_poly.type
_entity_poly.pdbx_seq_one_letter_code
_entity_poly.pdbx_strand_id
1 'polypeptide(L)'
;MRIGVDRHLSLRFFPNIDVKVGFENNLDKRFLLKCKNIDQDQYDLFLTHDVEGCDISINSKIRPFYKGRVLFSANKEDLIGYTQLYDEVFEIHPVVSMDFRGIDFIMDNSSKWVVFTSKRAVEFFFKRINPRCLCNKSIAAIGEKTALALKDKGFQLDYVPEEYYSSSLIEFLKDKEDVLVITALKYNKAYDELKNVKVLPVYENYIPDEIKYFKPEGEFDFGLFSSPSAFWHIKEAFGSYDFAKRIKRIIAIGKTTKSYINSCGFEAETPNKATIGEMFKYIFGE
;
A
#
# COMPACT_ATOMS: atom_id res chain seq x y z
N MET A 1 -11.14 -26.63 -7.97
CA MET A 1 -9.91 -27.16 -7.34
C MET A 1 -9.80 -26.64 -5.91
N ARG A 2 -9.48 -27.47 -4.93
CA ARG A 2 -9.33 -27.09 -3.52
C ARG A 2 -7.85 -27.13 -3.13
N ILE A 3 -7.35 -26.04 -2.55
CA ILE A 3 -5.99 -25.95 -2.02
C ILE A 3 -6.05 -25.81 -0.49
N GLY A 4 -5.48 -26.79 0.19
CA GLY A 4 -5.24 -26.78 1.62
C GLY A 4 -3.96 -26.04 1.96
N VAL A 5 -4.03 -25.08 2.87
CA VAL A 5 -2.90 -24.26 3.29
C VAL A 5 -2.71 -24.40 4.78
N ASP A 6 -1.55 -24.90 5.20
CA ASP A 6 -1.17 -24.93 6.61
C ASP A 6 -1.20 -23.52 7.21
N ARG A 7 -1.91 -23.37 8.34
CA ARG A 7 -2.08 -22.09 9.05
C ARG A 7 -0.77 -21.43 9.47
N HIS A 8 0.31 -22.20 9.59
CA HIS A 8 1.64 -21.75 9.99
C HIS A 8 2.58 -21.52 8.79
N LEU A 9 2.12 -21.79 7.55
CA LEU A 9 2.90 -21.49 6.35
C LEU A 9 3.21 -19.99 6.28
N SER A 10 4.47 -19.59 6.12
CA SER A 10 4.79 -18.19 5.86
C SER A 10 4.26 -17.77 4.48
N LEU A 11 3.68 -16.57 4.40
CA LEU A 11 3.16 -15.97 3.17
C LEU A 11 4.25 -15.90 2.09
N ARG A 12 5.54 -15.89 2.47
CA ARG A 12 6.64 -15.89 1.50
C ARG A 12 6.65 -17.11 0.58
N PHE A 13 6.16 -18.26 1.06
CA PHE A 13 6.08 -19.50 0.30
C PHE A 13 4.74 -19.71 -0.40
N PHE A 14 3.73 -18.89 -0.08
CA PHE A 14 2.44 -18.95 -0.76
C PHE A 14 2.52 -18.27 -2.13
N PRO A 15 2.04 -18.91 -3.22
CA PRO A 15 2.13 -18.36 -4.57
C PRO A 15 1.13 -17.21 -4.79
N ASN A 16 1.35 -16.43 -5.85
CA ASN A 16 0.33 -15.50 -6.35
C ASN A 16 -0.72 -16.28 -7.13
N ILE A 17 -2.00 -15.96 -6.91
CA ILE A 17 -3.15 -16.61 -7.56
C ILE A 17 -3.96 -15.57 -8.33
N ASP A 18 -4.07 -15.75 -9.65
CA ASP A 18 -4.73 -14.83 -10.59
C ASP A 18 -6.07 -15.36 -11.13
N VAL A 19 -6.58 -16.47 -10.58
CA VAL A 19 -7.92 -17.02 -10.88
C VAL A 19 -8.95 -16.55 -9.86
N LYS A 20 -10.24 -16.85 -10.06
CA LYS A 20 -11.26 -16.56 -9.03
C LYS A 20 -11.09 -17.48 -7.82
N VAL A 21 -10.99 -16.89 -6.63
CA VAL A 21 -10.66 -17.58 -5.39
C VAL A 21 -11.80 -17.48 -4.39
N GLY A 22 -12.39 -18.62 -4.05
CA GLY A 22 -13.22 -18.81 -2.87
C GLY A 22 -12.35 -19.18 -1.67
N PHE A 23 -12.85 -18.99 -0.46
CA PHE A 23 -12.07 -19.24 0.74
C PHE A 23 -12.93 -19.68 1.93
N GLU A 24 -12.37 -20.48 2.82
CA GLU A 24 -13.03 -20.85 4.07
C GLU A 24 -13.13 -19.66 5.02
N ASN A 25 -14.21 -19.60 5.83
CA ASN A 25 -14.45 -18.49 6.75
C ASN A 25 -13.29 -18.28 7.75
N ASN A 26 -12.77 -19.35 8.31
CA ASN A 26 -11.65 -19.36 9.27
C ASN A 26 -10.26 -19.25 8.59
N LEU A 27 -10.18 -19.14 7.26
CA LEU A 27 -8.91 -18.99 6.57
C LEU A 27 -8.24 -17.68 7.01
N ASP A 28 -6.97 -17.77 7.39
CA ASP A 28 -6.11 -16.63 7.66
C ASP A 28 -6.05 -15.72 6.42
N LYS A 29 -6.56 -14.50 6.59
CA LYS A 29 -6.76 -13.55 5.49
C LYS A 29 -5.44 -13.09 4.89
N ARG A 30 -4.29 -13.33 5.52
CA ARG A 30 -2.99 -13.03 4.89
C ARG A 30 -2.76 -13.77 3.59
N PHE A 31 -3.27 -14.99 3.43
CA PHE A 31 -3.16 -15.73 2.17
C PHE A 31 -3.96 -15.06 1.03
N LEU A 32 -5.06 -14.38 1.37
CA LEU A 32 -5.84 -13.62 0.40
C LEU A 32 -5.10 -12.41 -0.16
N LEU A 33 -4.06 -11.90 0.52
CA LEU A 33 -3.25 -10.80 0.00
C LEU A 33 -2.60 -11.12 -1.36
N LYS A 34 -2.30 -12.41 -1.61
CA LYS A 34 -1.72 -12.89 -2.87
C LYS A 34 -2.76 -13.40 -3.87
N CYS A 35 -4.05 -13.19 -3.59
CA CYS A 35 -5.16 -13.51 -4.48
C CYS A 35 -5.71 -12.22 -5.10
N LYS A 36 -6.05 -12.24 -6.40
CA LYS A 36 -6.56 -11.06 -7.11
C LYS A 36 -8.08 -10.99 -7.24
N ASN A 37 -8.78 -12.13 -7.33
CA ASN A 37 -10.20 -12.18 -7.65
C ASN A 37 -10.96 -12.97 -6.57
N ILE A 38 -11.10 -12.39 -5.38
CA ILE A 38 -11.69 -13.08 -4.23
C ILE A 38 -13.23 -13.01 -4.29
N ASP A 39 -13.89 -14.17 -4.32
CA ASP A 39 -15.35 -14.31 -4.42
C ASP A 39 -15.80 -15.61 -3.71
N GLN A 40 -16.78 -15.50 -2.81
CA GLN A 40 -17.29 -16.64 -2.03
C GLN A 40 -18.27 -17.52 -2.82
N ASP A 41 -19.00 -16.94 -3.77
CA ASP A 41 -20.13 -17.58 -4.43
C ASP A 41 -19.71 -18.21 -5.76
N GLN A 42 -18.79 -17.57 -6.49
CA GLN A 42 -18.32 -18.04 -7.80
C GLN A 42 -16.79 -18.07 -7.91
N TYR A 43 -16.22 -19.27 -7.80
CA TYR A 43 -14.77 -19.46 -7.79
C TYR A 43 -14.30 -20.64 -8.66
N ASP A 44 -13.07 -20.54 -9.16
CA ASP A 44 -12.37 -21.61 -9.86
C ASP A 44 -11.52 -22.46 -8.86
N LEU A 45 -11.04 -21.78 -7.81
CA LEU A 45 -10.14 -22.31 -6.80
C LEU A 45 -10.67 -21.99 -5.40
N PHE A 46 -10.66 -22.96 -4.49
CA PHE A 46 -11.09 -22.77 -3.10
C PHE A 46 -9.92 -22.95 -2.12
N LEU A 47 -9.68 -21.95 -1.26
CA LEU A 47 -8.64 -21.98 -0.23
C LEU A 47 -9.21 -22.36 1.14
N THR A 48 -8.49 -23.19 1.88
CA THR A 48 -8.94 -23.70 3.20
C THR A 48 -7.74 -24.01 4.10
N HIS A 49 -7.94 -24.01 5.42
CA HIS A 49 -6.92 -24.52 6.36
C HIS A 49 -6.97 -26.03 6.54
N ASP A 50 -8.07 -26.66 6.15
CA ASP A 50 -8.18 -28.11 6.07
C ASP A 50 -7.32 -28.60 4.90
N VAL A 51 -6.27 -29.35 5.23
CA VAL A 51 -5.33 -29.92 4.25
C VAL A 51 -5.72 -31.34 3.82
N GLU A 52 -6.64 -31.98 4.54
CA GLU A 52 -7.06 -33.34 4.26
C GLU A 52 -8.01 -33.37 3.06
N GLY A 53 -7.80 -34.31 2.13
CA GLY A 53 -8.65 -34.47 0.95
C GLY A 53 -8.62 -33.30 -0.06
N CYS A 54 -7.66 -32.38 0.06
CA CYS A 54 -7.46 -31.31 -0.92
C CYS A 54 -6.70 -31.81 -2.17
N ASP A 55 -6.99 -31.20 -3.32
CA ASP A 55 -6.29 -31.49 -4.59
C ASP A 55 -4.80 -31.11 -4.49
N ILE A 56 -4.51 -30.01 -3.80
CA ILE A 56 -3.17 -29.51 -3.52
C ILE A 56 -3.10 -29.18 -2.03
N SER A 57 -2.03 -29.59 -1.34
CA SER A 57 -1.75 -29.15 0.04
C SER A 57 -0.38 -28.49 0.13
N ILE A 58 -0.33 -27.35 0.83
CA ILE A 58 0.91 -26.61 1.10
C ILE A 58 1.15 -26.65 2.61
N ASN A 59 2.13 -27.46 3.02
CA ASN A 59 2.39 -27.77 4.43
C ASN A 59 3.69 -27.14 4.94
N SER A 60 3.74 -26.81 6.23
CA SER A 60 4.96 -26.33 6.91
C SER A 60 5.40 -27.32 7.99
N LYS A 61 6.72 -27.49 8.18
CA LYS A 61 7.26 -28.27 9.31
C LYS A 61 7.60 -27.40 10.53
N ILE A 62 7.39 -26.09 10.42
CA ILE A 62 7.80 -25.11 11.43
C ILE A 62 6.59 -24.82 12.33
N ARG A 63 6.71 -25.12 13.62
CA ARG A 63 5.77 -24.67 14.65
C ARG A 63 6.29 -23.34 15.22
N PRO A 64 5.56 -22.24 15.05
CA PRO A 64 6.00 -20.96 15.59
C PRO A 64 5.91 -20.93 17.13
N PHE A 65 6.84 -20.20 17.75
CA PHE A 65 6.72 -19.73 19.13
C PHE A 65 5.58 -18.72 19.25
N TYR A 66 5.11 -18.43 20.47
CA TYR A 66 4.01 -17.47 20.73
C TYR A 66 4.25 -16.16 19.96
N LYS A 67 3.34 -15.85 19.03
CA LYS A 67 3.41 -14.66 18.18
C LYS A 67 2.50 -13.60 18.74
N GLY A 68 3.03 -12.39 18.95
CA GLY A 68 2.17 -11.24 19.22
C GLY A 68 1.20 -11.04 18.04
N ARG A 69 -0.06 -10.75 18.32
CA ARG A 69 -1.08 -10.51 17.28
C ARG A 69 -1.02 -9.07 16.83
N VAL A 70 -0.88 -8.84 15.53
CA VAL A 70 -0.72 -7.51 14.93
C VAL A 70 -1.85 -7.25 13.95
N LEU A 71 -2.71 -6.28 14.24
CA LEU A 71 -3.62 -5.73 13.23
C LEU A 71 -2.84 -4.73 12.38
N PHE A 72 -2.71 -4.98 11.08
CA PHE A 72 -1.91 -4.12 10.21
C PHE A 72 -2.76 -3.57 9.06
N SER A 73 -2.96 -2.25 9.04
CA SER A 73 -3.75 -1.55 8.02
C SER A 73 -2.87 -0.70 7.13
N ALA A 74 -2.81 -1.07 5.84
CA ALA A 74 -2.03 -0.37 4.83
C ALA A 74 -2.56 -0.69 3.41
N ASN A 75 -1.79 -0.30 2.39
CA ASN A 75 -2.05 -0.73 1.02
C ASN A 75 -1.62 -2.18 0.79
N LYS A 76 -2.22 -2.83 -0.22
CA LYS A 76 -2.01 -4.26 -0.52
C LYS A 76 -0.53 -4.64 -0.70
N GLU A 77 0.25 -3.80 -1.40
CA GLU A 77 1.68 -4.09 -1.63
C GLU A 77 2.49 -4.06 -0.33
N ASP A 78 2.30 -3.03 0.50
CA ASP A 78 2.97 -2.96 1.80
C ASP A 78 2.53 -4.12 2.71
N LEU A 79 1.25 -4.49 2.70
CA LEU A 79 0.75 -5.64 3.44
C LEU A 79 1.45 -6.94 3.01
N ILE A 80 1.54 -7.21 1.71
CA ILE A 80 2.27 -8.38 1.20
C ILE A 80 3.72 -8.34 1.66
N GLY A 81 4.42 -7.23 1.40
CA GLY A 81 5.84 -7.09 1.70
C GLY A 81 6.13 -7.31 3.19
N TYR A 82 5.54 -6.51 4.07
CA TYR A 82 5.82 -6.60 5.50
C TYR A 82 5.26 -7.88 6.14
N THR A 83 4.16 -8.44 5.63
CA THR A 83 3.70 -9.75 6.12
C THR A 83 4.70 -10.84 5.78
N GLN A 84 5.26 -10.87 4.57
CA GLN A 84 6.31 -11.83 4.21
C GLN A 84 7.58 -11.70 5.08
N LEU A 85 7.90 -10.49 5.54
CA LEU A 85 9.07 -10.26 6.40
C LEU A 85 8.82 -10.68 7.85
N TYR A 86 7.62 -10.44 8.38
CA TYR A 86 7.37 -10.48 9.82
C TYR A 86 6.38 -11.55 10.28
N ASP A 87 5.71 -12.26 9.37
CA ASP A 87 4.71 -13.28 9.74
C ASP A 87 5.31 -14.55 10.37
N GLU A 88 6.64 -14.69 10.39
CA GLU A 88 7.34 -15.71 11.16
C GLU A 88 7.50 -15.34 12.64
N VAL A 89 7.35 -14.06 12.99
CA VAL A 89 7.47 -13.54 14.37
C VAL A 89 6.13 -13.04 14.92
N PHE A 90 5.27 -12.49 14.07
CA PHE A 90 3.95 -11.97 14.45
C PHE A 90 2.82 -12.72 13.75
N GLU A 91 1.66 -12.77 14.41
CA GLU A 91 0.42 -13.22 13.79
C GLU A 91 -0.26 -11.98 13.18
N ILE A 92 0.11 -11.69 11.94
CA ILE A 92 -0.32 -10.49 11.22
C ILE A 92 -1.72 -10.71 10.67
N HIS A 93 -2.64 -9.86 11.11
CA HIS A 93 -4.00 -9.73 10.59
C HIS A 93 -4.03 -8.50 9.68
N PRO A 94 -3.88 -8.70 8.36
CA PRO A 94 -3.84 -7.59 7.44
C PRO A 94 -5.25 -7.02 7.23
N VAL A 95 -5.32 -5.72 7.01
CA VAL A 95 -6.52 -5.05 6.52
C VAL A 95 -6.14 -4.16 5.35
N VAL A 96 -6.55 -4.58 4.15
CA VAL A 96 -6.32 -3.81 2.92
C VAL A 96 -7.24 -2.61 2.93
N SER A 97 -6.73 -1.48 3.40
CA SER A 97 -7.51 -0.25 3.58
C SER A 97 -7.34 0.73 2.43
N MET A 98 -6.42 0.47 1.52
CA MET A 98 -6.19 1.28 0.33
C MET A 98 -5.59 0.43 -0.77
N ASP A 99 -5.89 0.75 -2.02
CA ASP A 99 -5.14 0.26 -3.16
C ASP A 99 -5.05 1.33 -4.25
N PHE A 100 -4.29 1.04 -5.29
CA PHE A 100 -3.99 1.94 -6.39
C PHE A 100 -4.43 1.32 -7.70
N ARG A 101 -5.14 2.09 -8.53
CA ARG A 101 -5.46 1.68 -9.90
C ARG A 101 -5.06 2.77 -10.89
N GLY A 102 -4.67 2.32 -12.08
CA GLY A 102 -4.34 3.23 -13.17
C GLY A 102 -5.62 3.82 -13.75
N ILE A 103 -5.57 5.10 -14.11
CA ILE A 103 -6.66 5.78 -14.81
C ILE A 103 -6.31 5.98 -16.27
N ASP A 104 -7.33 6.14 -17.11
CA ASP A 104 -7.13 6.49 -18.51
C ASP A 104 -6.63 7.93 -18.63
N PHE A 105 -5.63 8.14 -19.49
CA PHE A 105 -5.06 9.46 -19.72
C PHE A 105 -4.51 9.57 -21.14
N ILE A 106 -4.44 10.79 -21.64
CA ILE A 106 -3.79 11.15 -22.88
C ILE A 106 -2.64 12.10 -22.54
N MET A 107 -1.43 11.74 -22.95
CA MET A 107 -0.26 12.58 -22.73
C MET A 107 -0.13 13.62 -23.84
N ASP A 108 -0.04 14.89 -23.44
CA ASP A 108 0.45 15.94 -24.32
C ASP A 108 1.97 15.89 -24.38
N ASN A 109 2.52 15.68 -25.58
CA ASN A 109 3.95 15.53 -25.77
C ASN A 109 4.69 16.86 -26.02
N SER A 110 4.00 18.02 -25.93
CA SER A 110 4.59 19.34 -26.16
C SER A 110 5.46 19.85 -25.00
N SER A 111 5.27 19.35 -23.78
CA SER A 111 5.99 19.83 -22.59
C SER A 111 7.49 19.54 -22.66
N LYS A 112 8.31 20.53 -22.29
CA LYS A 112 9.78 20.42 -22.22
C LYS A 112 10.23 19.72 -20.93
N TRP A 113 9.51 19.98 -19.84
CA TRP A 113 9.75 19.37 -18.53
C TRP A 113 8.69 18.33 -18.20
N VAL A 114 9.12 17.20 -17.65
CA VAL A 114 8.22 16.18 -17.08
C VAL A 114 8.64 15.90 -15.65
N VAL A 115 7.70 16.10 -14.72
CA VAL A 115 7.94 15.99 -13.29
C VAL A 115 7.09 14.87 -12.72
N PHE A 116 7.72 13.89 -12.08
CA PHE A 116 7.04 12.80 -11.39
C PHE A 116 6.96 13.08 -9.89
N THR A 117 5.75 13.03 -9.34
CA THR A 117 5.51 13.33 -7.92
C THR A 117 5.63 12.13 -6.99
N SER A 118 5.62 10.91 -7.54
CA SER A 118 5.74 9.70 -6.75
C SER A 118 6.25 8.51 -7.57
N LYS A 119 6.86 7.53 -6.91
CA LYS A 119 7.18 6.22 -7.48
C LYS A 119 5.97 5.59 -8.20
N ARG A 120 4.76 5.73 -7.63
CA ARG A 120 3.53 5.18 -8.23
C ARG A 120 3.16 5.88 -9.54
N ALA A 121 3.34 7.20 -9.61
CA ALA A 121 3.14 7.94 -10.84
C ALA A 121 4.04 7.40 -11.97
N VAL A 122 5.32 7.12 -11.67
CA VAL A 122 6.27 6.49 -12.61
C VAL A 122 5.75 5.14 -13.09
N GLU A 123 5.36 4.27 -12.15
CA GLU A 123 4.89 2.91 -12.48
C GLU A 123 3.64 2.90 -13.34
N PHE A 124 2.60 3.66 -12.96
CA PHE A 124 1.34 3.69 -13.70
C PHE A 124 1.46 4.40 -15.05
N PHE A 125 2.32 5.42 -15.15
CA PHE A 125 2.61 6.09 -16.42
C PHE A 125 3.23 5.12 -17.44
N PHE A 126 4.30 4.40 -17.06
CA PHE A 126 4.99 3.47 -17.97
C PHE A 126 4.27 2.15 -18.21
N LYS A 127 3.16 1.87 -17.50
CA LYS A 127 2.25 0.77 -17.89
C LYS A 127 1.53 1.06 -19.22
N ARG A 128 1.40 2.33 -19.59
CA ARG A 128 0.62 2.76 -20.77
C ARG A 128 1.46 3.50 -21.81
N ILE A 129 2.50 4.19 -21.38
CA ILE A 129 3.33 5.02 -22.26
C ILE A 129 4.70 4.38 -22.48
N ASN A 130 5.17 4.43 -23.72
CA ASN A 130 6.51 3.98 -24.07
C ASN A 130 7.56 4.96 -23.50
N PRO A 131 8.62 4.49 -22.80
CA PRO A 131 9.71 5.32 -22.30
C PRO A 131 10.30 6.32 -23.30
N ARG A 132 10.30 6.00 -24.59
CA ARG A 132 10.79 6.89 -25.65
C ARG A 132 10.06 8.24 -25.73
N CYS A 133 8.85 8.36 -25.17
CA CYS A 133 8.13 9.65 -25.13
C CYS A 133 8.88 10.72 -24.33
N LEU A 134 9.76 10.32 -23.41
CA LEU A 134 10.53 11.25 -22.58
C LEU A 134 11.91 11.58 -23.18
N CYS A 135 12.25 11.02 -24.35
CA CYS A 135 13.48 11.40 -25.03
C CYS A 135 13.48 12.90 -25.34
N ASN A 136 14.63 13.56 -25.11
CA ASN A 136 14.83 15.00 -25.29
C ASN A 136 13.98 15.90 -24.38
N LYS A 137 13.43 15.37 -23.29
CA LYS A 137 12.75 16.15 -22.25
C LYS A 137 13.63 16.23 -21.00
N SER A 138 13.51 17.33 -20.26
CA SER A 138 14.08 17.42 -18.92
C SER A 138 13.18 16.70 -17.92
N ILE A 139 13.76 15.88 -17.06
CA ILE A 139 13.02 15.00 -16.14
C ILE A 139 13.36 15.36 -14.70
N ALA A 140 12.33 15.59 -13.90
CA ALA A 140 12.46 15.76 -12.46
C ALA A 140 11.68 14.71 -11.67
N ALA A 141 12.20 14.34 -10.50
CA ALA A 141 11.62 13.32 -9.64
C ALA A 141 11.55 13.79 -8.19
N ILE A 142 10.35 13.89 -7.63
CA ILE A 142 10.20 14.31 -6.24
C ILE A 142 10.44 13.11 -5.32
N GLY A 143 11.49 13.21 -4.51
CA GLY A 143 11.94 12.20 -3.56
C GLY A 143 12.81 11.09 -4.19
N GLU A 144 13.71 10.56 -3.38
CA GLU A 144 14.70 9.54 -3.78
C GLU A 144 14.06 8.28 -4.37
N LYS A 145 12.94 7.82 -3.81
CA LYS A 145 12.23 6.63 -4.30
C LYS A 145 11.69 6.81 -5.72
N THR A 146 11.23 8.02 -6.05
CA THR A 146 10.76 8.36 -7.40
C THR A 146 11.93 8.43 -8.36
N ALA A 147 13.04 9.02 -7.92
CA ALA A 147 14.26 9.11 -8.71
C ALA A 147 14.83 7.73 -9.04
N LEU A 148 14.89 6.83 -8.06
CA LEU A 148 15.33 5.45 -8.27
C LEU A 148 14.45 4.72 -9.29
N ALA A 149 13.13 4.85 -9.18
CA ALA A 149 12.20 4.21 -10.12
C ALA A 149 12.37 4.68 -11.58
N LEU A 150 12.76 5.94 -11.81
CA LEU A 150 13.08 6.44 -13.15
C LEU A 150 14.46 6.00 -13.64
N LYS A 151 15.46 5.95 -12.74
CA LYS A 151 16.80 5.43 -13.06
C LYS A 151 16.74 3.95 -13.45
N ASP A 152 15.92 3.15 -12.77
CA ASP A 152 15.67 1.74 -13.11
C ASP A 152 15.02 1.56 -14.50
N LYS A 153 14.40 2.62 -15.04
CA LYS A 153 13.87 2.67 -16.41
C LYS A 153 14.89 3.21 -17.44
N GLY A 154 16.10 3.53 -17.01
CA GLY A 154 17.19 4.02 -17.87
C GLY A 154 17.21 5.53 -18.08
N PHE A 155 16.49 6.31 -17.27
CA PHE A 155 16.51 7.78 -17.38
C PHE A 155 17.58 8.41 -16.49
N GLN A 156 18.28 9.38 -17.05
CA GLN A 156 19.03 10.38 -16.29
C GLN A 156 18.08 11.49 -15.86
N LEU A 157 18.21 11.95 -14.62
CA LEU A 157 17.35 12.99 -14.05
C LEU A 157 18.10 14.31 -13.99
N ASP A 158 17.44 15.38 -14.39
CA ASP A 158 17.97 16.74 -14.35
C ASP A 158 17.77 17.38 -12.97
N TYR A 159 16.78 16.92 -12.21
CA TYR A 159 16.47 17.47 -10.89
C TYR A 159 15.79 16.46 -9.96
N VAL A 160 16.23 16.42 -8.69
CA VAL A 160 15.66 15.54 -7.64
C VAL A 160 15.54 16.32 -6.33
N PRO A 161 14.39 16.93 -6.03
CA PRO A 161 14.16 17.53 -4.72
C PRO A 161 13.84 16.45 -3.67
N GLU A 162 14.31 16.65 -2.43
CA GLU A 162 14.16 15.67 -1.36
C GLU A 162 12.70 15.48 -0.89
N GLU A 163 11.89 16.55 -0.81
CA GLU A 163 10.53 16.47 -0.25
C GLU A 163 9.42 17.18 -1.04
N TYR A 164 8.20 16.64 -0.91
CA TYR A 164 6.95 17.07 -1.55
C TYR A 164 6.35 18.37 -0.95
N TYR A 165 6.82 18.79 0.23
CA TYR A 165 6.07 19.71 1.10
C TYR A 165 6.49 21.17 1.12
N SER A 166 7.52 21.60 0.40
CA SER A 166 7.93 22.99 0.46
C SER A 166 7.41 23.79 -0.73
N SER A 167 7.13 25.06 -0.46
CA SER A 167 7.17 26.16 -1.43
C SER A 167 8.21 25.96 -2.54
N SER A 168 9.34 25.29 -2.24
CA SER A 168 10.42 25.00 -3.18
C SER A 168 10.01 24.20 -4.42
N LEU A 169 9.05 23.26 -4.34
CA LEU A 169 8.58 22.60 -5.56
C LEU A 169 7.79 23.57 -6.44
N ILE A 170 6.91 24.37 -5.85
CA ILE A 170 6.13 25.38 -6.57
C ILE A 170 7.06 26.45 -7.15
N GLU A 171 8.08 26.89 -6.42
CA GLU A 171 9.12 27.79 -6.91
C GLU A 171 9.91 27.18 -8.06
N PHE A 172 10.37 25.93 -7.93
CA PHE A 172 11.04 25.21 -9.00
C PHE A 172 10.18 25.16 -10.27
N LEU A 173 8.88 24.86 -10.13
CA LEU A 173 7.96 24.79 -11.25
C LEU A 173 7.73 26.16 -11.90
N LYS A 174 7.66 27.25 -11.13
CA LYS A 174 7.47 28.62 -11.65
C LYS A 174 8.59 29.07 -12.58
N ASP A 175 9.81 28.62 -12.33
CA ASP A 175 11.00 29.02 -13.09
C ASP A 175 11.23 28.20 -14.37
N LYS A 176 10.33 27.26 -14.71
CA LYS A 176 10.44 26.42 -15.92
C LYS A 176 9.43 26.78 -16.99
N GLU A 177 9.80 26.55 -18.24
CA GLU A 177 8.89 26.62 -19.37
C GLU A 177 8.22 25.26 -19.62
N ASP A 178 6.91 25.27 -19.88
CA ASP A 178 6.11 24.13 -20.34
C ASP A 178 6.32 22.83 -19.56
N VAL A 179 5.74 22.75 -18.37
CA VAL A 179 5.89 21.63 -17.45
C VAL A 179 4.69 20.69 -17.48
N LEU A 180 4.94 19.39 -17.51
CA LEU A 180 3.95 18.34 -17.29
C LEU A 180 4.20 17.66 -15.95
N VAL A 181 3.23 17.70 -15.03
CA VAL A 181 3.30 17.06 -13.72
C VAL A 181 2.52 15.74 -13.75
N ILE A 182 3.22 14.62 -13.64
CA ILE A 182 2.66 13.26 -13.59
C ILE A 182 2.39 12.89 -12.13
N THR A 183 1.12 12.66 -11.78
CA THR A 183 0.70 12.56 -10.36
C THR A 183 -0.54 11.67 -10.15
N ALA A 184 -1.02 11.60 -8.91
CA ALA A 184 -2.29 10.96 -8.54
C ALA A 184 -3.48 11.85 -8.91
N LEU A 185 -4.67 11.27 -9.05
CA LEU A 185 -5.93 12.01 -9.25
C LEU A 185 -6.22 13.03 -8.13
N LYS A 186 -5.84 12.69 -6.89
CA LYS A 186 -5.86 13.62 -5.76
C LYS A 186 -4.47 14.21 -5.56
N TYR A 187 -4.20 15.35 -6.20
CA TYR A 187 -2.91 16.06 -6.16
C TYR A 187 -3.01 17.43 -5.45
N ASN A 188 -1.87 18.10 -5.27
CA ASN A 188 -1.83 19.45 -4.70
C ASN A 188 -2.39 20.48 -5.69
N LYS A 189 -3.55 21.08 -5.37
CA LYS A 189 -4.22 22.07 -6.23
C LYS A 189 -3.40 23.33 -6.52
N ALA A 190 -2.33 23.60 -5.77
CA ALA A 190 -1.39 24.67 -6.10
C ALA A 190 -0.76 24.52 -7.51
N TYR A 191 -0.73 23.31 -8.08
CA TYR A 191 -0.30 23.13 -9.47
C TYR A 191 -1.27 23.76 -10.48
N ASP A 192 -2.57 23.81 -10.18
CA ASP A 192 -3.58 24.38 -11.08
C ASP A 192 -3.46 25.91 -11.18
N GLU A 193 -2.81 26.54 -10.20
CA GLU A 193 -2.57 27.99 -10.17
C GLU A 193 -1.38 28.40 -11.07
N LEU A 194 -0.58 27.45 -11.54
CA LEU A 194 0.62 27.69 -12.35
C LEU A 194 0.30 27.60 -13.84
N LYS A 195 0.33 28.75 -14.53
CA LYS A 195 -0.03 28.84 -15.97
C LYS A 195 0.85 28.00 -16.90
N ASN A 196 2.09 27.76 -16.50
CA ASN A 196 3.09 26.99 -17.26
C ASN A 196 3.05 25.48 -16.95
N VAL A 197 2.13 25.04 -16.08
CA VAL A 197 2.02 23.64 -15.63
C VAL A 197 0.74 23.00 -16.18
N LYS A 198 0.90 21.82 -16.77
CA LYS A 198 -0.19 20.88 -17.06
C LYS A 198 -0.09 19.71 -16.09
N VAL A 199 -1.21 19.35 -15.47
CA VAL A 199 -1.25 18.19 -14.56
C VAL A 199 -1.83 16.99 -15.30
N LEU A 200 -1.13 15.85 -15.22
CA LEU A 200 -1.55 14.57 -15.78
C LEU A 200 -1.70 13.53 -14.65
N PRO A 201 -2.92 13.36 -14.13
CA PRO A 201 -3.23 12.24 -13.27
C PRO A 201 -3.08 10.91 -14.02
N VAL A 202 -2.37 9.94 -13.42
CA VAL A 202 -2.16 8.60 -14.04
C VAL A 202 -2.63 7.44 -13.18
N TYR A 203 -2.93 7.70 -11.91
CA TYR A 203 -3.51 6.72 -11.01
C TYR A 203 -4.41 7.38 -9.97
N GLU A 204 -5.23 6.59 -9.31
CA GLU A 204 -6.00 7.03 -8.15
C GLU A 204 -5.88 6.05 -6.98
N ASN A 205 -6.11 6.59 -5.77
CA ASN A 205 -6.20 5.82 -4.55
C ASN A 205 -7.67 5.50 -4.29
N TYR A 206 -7.99 4.24 -4.01
CA TYR A 206 -9.35 3.81 -3.69
C TYR A 206 -9.36 2.82 -2.51
N ILE A 207 -10.55 2.59 -1.95
CA ILE A 207 -10.76 1.55 -0.94
C ILE A 207 -11.16 0.29 -1.70
N PRO A 208 -10.39 -0.80 -1.63
CA PRO A 208 -10.76 -2.03 -2.32
C PRO A 208 -11.96 -2.70 -1.65
N ASP A 209 -12.87 -3.25 -2.47
CA ASP A 209 -14.03 -4.01 -1.99
C ASP A 209 -13.62 -5.19 -1.10
N GLU A 210 -12.40 -5.70 -1.29
CA GLU A 210 -11.80 -6.78 -0.51
C GLU A 210 -11.75 -6.47 0.99
N ILE A 211 -11.78 -5.19 1.40
CA ILE A 211 -11.76 -4.77 2.81
C ILE A 211 -12.85 -5.46 3.64
N LYS A 212 -13.99 -5.81 3.04
CA LYS A 212 -15.11 -6.52 3.68
C LYS A 212 -14.74 -7.94 4.16
N TYR A 213 -13.68 -8.52 3.61
CA TYR A 213 -13.19 -9.85 3.95
C TYR A 213 -12.08 -9.84 5.02
N PHE A 214 -11.50 -8.67 5.32
CA PHE A 214 -10.40 -8.50 6.28
C PHE A 214 -10.90 -8.02 7.65
N LYS A 215 -11.70 -8.83 8.32
CA LYS A 215 -12.31 -8.46 9.61
C LYS A 215 -11.30 -8.55 10.76
N PRO A 216 -11.22 -7.54 11.65
CA PRO A 216 -10.43 -7.65 12.87
C PRO A 216 -11.14 -8.59 13.87
N GLU A 217 -10.59 -9.80 14.05
CA GLU A 217 -11.13 -10.82 14.95
C GLU A 217 -10.23 -11.04 16.19
N GLY A 218 -10.84 -11.02 17.38
CA GLY A 218 -10.14 -11.18 18.65
C GLY A 218 -9.33 -9.96 19.09
N GLU A 219 -8.45 -10.16 20.08
CA GLU A 219 -7.62 -9.11 20.68
C GLU A 219 -6.23 -9.04 20.03
N PHE A 220 -5.67 -7.84 19.93
CA PHE A 220 -4.39 -7.57 19.29
C PHE A 220 -3.41 -6.95 20.29
N ASP A 221 -2.16 -7.40 20.26
CA ASP A 221 -1.09 -6.76 21.02
C ASP A 221 -0.72 -5.43 20.41
N PHE A 222 -0.75 -5.33 19.08
CA PHE A 222 -0.38 -4.12 18.34
C PHE A 222 -1.34 -3.82 17.19
N GLY A 223 -1.58 -2.54 16.93
CA GLY A 223 -2.29 -2.04 15.76
C GLY A 223 -1.43 -1.05 14.98
N LEU A 224 -1.05 -1.40 13.75
CA LEU A 224 -0.19 -0.58 12.90
C LEU A 224 -1.02 0.10 11.81
N PHE A 225 -0.97 1.43 11.75
CA PHE A 225 -1.77 2.22 10.79
C PHE A 225 -0.90 3.15 9.94
N SER A 226 -0.90 2.92 8.62
CA SER A 226 -0.04 3.63 7.68
C SER A 226 -0.50 5.05 7.31
N SER A 227 -1.68 5.48 7.74
CA SER A 227 -2.25 6.81 7.48
C SER A 227 -3.51 7.04 8.32
N PRO A 228 -4.03 8.29 8.42
CA PRO A 228 -5.36 8.53 9.00
C PRO A 228 -6.45 7.73 8.30
N SER A 229 -6.40 7.66 6.96
CA SER A 229 -7.38 6.92 6.16
C SER A 229 -7.33 5.42 6.43
N ALA A 230 -6.15 4.85 6.72
CA ALA A 230 -6.02 3.43 7.05
C ALA A 230 -6.76 3.06 8.35
N PHE A 231 -6.85 3.99 9.31
CA PHE A 231 -7.65 3.82 10.52
C PHE A 231 -9.15 4.07 10.26
N TRP A 232 -9.46 5.15 9.54
CA TRP A 232 -10.84 5.53 9.23
C TRP A 232 -11.58 4.49 8.36
N HIS A 233 -10.94 3.96 7.31
CA HIS A 233 -11.56 3.00 6.39
C HIS A 233 -11.96 1.70 7.10
N ILE A 234 -11.22 1.30 8.14
CA ILE A 234 -11.60 0.18 9.00
C ILE A 234 -12.92 0.49 9.72
N LYS A 235 -13.03 1.68 10.32
CA LYS A 235 -14.30 2.13 10.92
C LYS A 235 -15.45 2.18 9.91
N GLU A 236 -15.20 2.63 8.68
CA GLU A 236 -16.24 2.66 7.64
C GLU A 236 -16.68 1.25 7.24
N ALA A 237 -15.74 0.33 7.01
CA ALA A 237 -16.03 -1.03 6.60
C ALA A 237 -16.71 -1.86 7.69
N PHE A 238 -16.38 -1.62 8.97
CA PHE A 238 -16.89 -2.42 10.09
C PHE A 238 -17.93 -1.68 10.95
N GLY A 239 -18.27 -0.45 10.61
CA GLY A 239 -19.34 0.34 11.22
C GLY A 239 -18.99 1.05 12.53
N SER A 240 -17.89 0.70 13.19
CA SER A 240 -17.50 1.32 14.46
C SER A 240 -15.98 1.31 14.71
N TYR A 241 -15.54 2.10 15.69
CA TYR A 241 -14.17 2.05 16.22
C TYR A 241 -13.97 0.95 17.27
N ASP A 242 -14.91 0.01 17.44
CA ASP A 242 -14.77 -1.04 18.47
C ASP A 242 -13.56 -1.94 18.23
N PHE A 243 -13.10 -2.06 16.99
CA PHE A 243 -11.85 -2.76 16.68
C PHE A 243 -10.65 -2.15 17.42
N ALA A 244 -10.61 -0.82 17.60
CA ALA A 244 -9.49 -0.14 18.23
C ALA A 244 -9.43 -0.38 19.74
N LYS A 245 -10.58 -0.68 20.37
CA LYS A 245 -10.65 -1.10 21.80
C LYS A 245 -10.01 -2.46 22.05
N ARG A 246 -9.87 -3.27 20.99
CA ARG A 246 -9.26 -4.61 21.04
C ARG A 246 -7.75 -4.58 20.85
N ILE A 247 -7.14 -3.40 20.78
CA ILE A 247 -5.72 -3.22 20.49
C ILE A 247 -5.05 -2.66 21.74
N LYS A 248 -4.08 -3.40 22.28
CA LYS A 248 -3.34 -2.95 23.48
C LYS A 248 -2.48 -1.72 23.21
N ARG A 249 -1.77 -1.68 22.08
CA ARG A 249 -0.91 -0.56 21.67
C ARG A 249 -1.12 -0.19 20.22
N ILE A 250 -1.48 1.07 19.95
CA ILE A 250 -1.68 1.57 18.59
C ILE A 250 -0.44 2.35 18.14
N ILE A 251 0.14 1.93 17.02
CA ILE A 251 1.29 2.58 16.40
C ILE A 251 0.85 3.26 15.11
N ALA A 252 0.90 4.57 15.12
CA ALA A 252 0.71 5.40 13.95
C ALA A 252 2.04 5.56 13.19
N ILE A 253 1.99 5.56 11.86
CA ILE A 253 3.21 5.76 11.05
C ILE A 253 3.89 7.10 11.34
N GLY A 254 3.15 8.13 11.73
CA GLY A 254 3.66 9.47 11.93
C GLY A 254 2.67 10.40 12.61
N LYS A 255 3.10 11.65 12.85
CA LYS A 255 2.39 12.62 13.67
C LYS A 255 0.95 12.88 13.21
N THR A 256 0.71 13.02 11.91
CA THR A 256 -0.64 13.28 11.37
C THR A 256 -1.60 12.12 11.67
N THR A 257 -1.15 10.87 11.49
CA THR A 257 -1.93 9.67 11.83
C THR A 257 -2.19 9.60 13.33
N LYS A 258 -1.18 9.89 14.16
CA LYS A 258 -1.32 9.93 15.62
C LYS A 258 -2.35 10.96 16.07
N SER A 259 -2.26 12.19 15.57
CA SER A 259 -3.22 13.25 15.90
C SER A 259 -4.65 12.85 15.51
N TYR A 260 -4.83 12.21 14.36
CA TYR A 260 -6.14 11.71 13.95
C TYR A 260 -6.68 10.63 14.91
N ILE A 261 -5.88 9.61 15.22
CA ILE A 261 -6.29 8.52 16.12
C ILE A 261 -6.61 9.06 17.54
N ASN A 262 -5.79 9.98 18.04
CA ASN A 262 -6.05 10.68 19.30
C ASN A 262 -7.36 11.47 19.28
N SER A 263 -7.69 12.13 18.16
CA SER A 263 -8.97 12.84 18.01
C SER A 263 -10.18 11.90 17.99
N CYS A 264 -9.99 10.63 17.65
CA CYS A 264 -11.02 9.58 17.73
C CYS A 264 -11.15 8.97 19.14
N GLY A 265 -10.38 9.43 20.12
CA GLY A 265 -10.43 8.97 21.52
C GLY A 265 -9.53 7.78 21.85
N PHE A 266 -8.53 7.48 21.00
CA PHE A 266 -7.59 6.38 21.22
C PHE A 266 -6.16 6.91 21.32
N GLU A 267 -5.37 6.35 22.22
CA GLU A 267 -3.96 6.75 22.36
C GLU A 267 -3.09 6.04 21.30
N ALA A 268 -2.31 6.83 20.55
CA ALA A 268 -1.35 6.31 19.58
C ALA A 268 0.10 6.73 19.88
N GLU A 269 1.01 5.79 19.63
CA GLU A 269 2.46 5.95 19.64
C GLU A 269 2.97 6.16 18.21
N THR A 270 4.18 6.73 18.04
CA THR A 270 4.80 6.94 16.72
C THR A 270 6.30 6.66 16.78
N PRO A 271 6.87 5.96 15.80
CA PRO A 271 8.32 5.78 15.70
C PRO A 271 9.02 7.10 15.33
N ASN A 272 10.35 7.13 15.44
CA ASN A 272 11.16 8.31 15.12
C ASN A 272 11.10 8.71 13.65
N LYS A 273 11.04 7.73 12.74
CA LYS A 273 10.92 7.97 11.28
C LYS A 273 9.59 7.46 10.76
N ALA A 274 8.94 8.23 9.90
CA ALA A 274 7.61 7.93 9.40
C ALA A 274 7.59 6.87 8.28
N THR A 275 7.91 5.62 8.62
CA THR A 275 7.89 4.49 7.70
C THR A 275 7.29 3.24 8.34
N ILE A 276 6.75 2.34 7.52
CA ILE A 276 6.17 1.08 8.01
C ILE A 276 7.23 0.19 8.66
N GLY A 277 8.43 0.10 8.09
CA GLY A 277 9.52 -0.68 8.67
C GLY A 277 9.90 -0.22 10.08
N GLU A 278 9.82 1.08 10.34
CA GLU A 278 10.10 1.63 11.66
C GLU A 278 8.95 1.38 12.65
N MET A 279 7.69 1.24 12.19
CA MET A 279 6.61 0.76 13.05
C MET A 279 6.86 -0.67 13.53
N PHE A 280 7.32 -1.57 12.63
CA PHE A 280 7.64 -2.95 13.01
C PHE A 280 8.83 -3.04 13.96
N LYS A 281 9.92 -2.31 13.71
CA LYS A 281 11.06 -2.24 14.65
C LYS A 281 10.65 -1.76 16.03
N TYR A 282 9.81 -0.72 16.06
CA TYR A 282 9.32 -0.12 17.30
C TYR A 282 8.56 -1.11 18.19
N ILE A 283 7.75 -2.01 17.61
CA ILE A 283 7.04 -3.05 18.37
C ILE A 283 7.92 -4.27 18.67
N PHE A 284 8.98 -4.47 17.89
CA PHE A 284 9.99 -5.51 18.13
C PHE A 284 10.88 -5.18 19.33
N GLY A 285 11.02 -3.89 19.68
CA GLY A 285 11.85 -3.42 20.78
C GLY A 285 13.29 -3.06 20.38
N GLU A 286 13.52 -2.77 19.10
CA GLU A 286 14.80 -2.23 18.56
C GLU A 286 14.82 -0.70 18.47
#